data_AF-A0AAN9Y6K6-F1
#
_entry.id   AF-A0AAN9Y6K6-F1
#
_cell.length_a   1.000
_cell.length_b   1.000
_cell.length_c   1.000
_cell.angle_alpha   90.00
_cell.angle_beta   90.00
_cell.angle_gamma   90.00
#
_symmetry.space_group_name_H-M   'P 1'
#
loop_
_entity.id
_entity.type
_entity.pdbx_description
1 polymer ?
#
loop_
_entity_poly.entity_id
_entity_poly.type
_entity_poly.pdbx_seq_one_letter_code
_entity_poly.pdbx_strand_id
1 'polypeptide(L)'
;MGTGLPKSHIILFAALLIFIENVKSWNTDELEVFDAADEIKQNFYGLLNVSPKADFATIRKSFRLRSLAIHPDHNPSPTADEEFRHLVLAYDILKSAEKRKYYDNILENGLPDWRQAVYYYRRVRKMGMQEMLLILTIIISIGQYLVAWGSYLEQKFTLKELLKGRDKKLLKKTKRGKNENLFSDEFIESNIPKPSIRNTLPFQLVNLFKGIVIFLIKLLFKTIKGCWNREPKLKENIRPRSENLFPRPVQDRPKKMKKVNFIPELIEDPPEKRSSVHSKSPELSTESSPVISGGLWTDDDILMLVKLVNKHPAGEPERWTKIAQSMNRSVPEVTHMANKIKDNDFRIPAESEKPEIEEEPRKVKTKGGKLGVKITEEVEAKNSSWNQAQQKAFEMALMKYSKKTVIDRWEKIANCVPGKTKEDCILRYKKIAAVVRQKQSDDEHTEELHKKNNETDENSPINDDNQTDDEKNSLVTDTSCMEE
;
A
#
# COMPACT_ATOMS: atom_id res chain seq x y z
N MET A 1 10.59 26.53 17.71
CA MET A 1 9.76 26.12 16.55
C MET A 1 10.71 25.75 15.43
N GLY A 2 10.67 24.52 14.93
CA GLY A 2 11.56 24.04 13.88
C GLY A 2 10.83 23.03 13.00
N THR A 3 9.92 23.51 12.16
CA THR A 3 9.13 22.68 11.23
C THR A 3 9.96 22.32 9.99
N GLY A 4 11.05 21.58 10.20
CA GLY A 4 11.76 20.95 9.11
C GLY A 4 10.94 19.78 8.58
N LEU A 5 10.29 19.93 7.42
CA LEU A 5 9.82 18.77 6.67
C LEU A 5 11.04 17.86 6.41
N PRO A 6 10.95 16.55 6.64
CA PRO A 6 12.08 15.66 6.41
C PRO A 6 12.39 15.65 4.92
N LYS A 7 13.69 15.76 4.59
CA LYS A 7 14.17 15.92 3.20
C LYS A 7 13.70 14.78 2.28
N SER A 8 13.44 13.59 2.84
CA SER A 8 12.85 12.45 2.15
C SER A 8 11.51 12.75 1.48
N HIS A 9 10.60 13.53 2.11
CA HIS A 9 9.34 13.91 1.48
C HIS A 9 9.53 14.91 0.33
N ILE A 10 10.52 15.79 0.42
CA ILE A 10 10.86 16.74 -0.66
C ILE A 10 11.43 15.97 -1.86
N ILE A 11 12.33 15.01 -1.62
CA ILE A 11 12.90 14.14 -2.65
C ILE A 11 11.83 13.27 -3.30
N LEU A 12 10.93 12.66 -2.52
CA LEU A 12 9.85 11.81 -3.04
C LEU A 12 8.83 12.64 -3.83
N PHE A 13 8.49 13.85 -3.40
CA PHE A 13 7.62 14.76 -4.15
C PHE A 13 8.28 15.24 -5.44
N ALA A 14 9.57 15.56 -5.44
CA ALA A 14 10.32 15.92 -6.65
C ALA A 14 10.41 14.75 -7.64
N ALA A 15 10.66 13.52 -7.17
CA ALA A 15 10.63 12.32 -8.00
C ALA A 15 9.23 12.09 -8.61
N LEU A 16 8.16 12.31 -7.84
CA LEU A 16 6.78 12.18 -8.33
C LEU A 16 6.43 13.24 -9.38
N LEU A 17 6.94 14.47 -9.25
CA LEU A 17 6.83 15.50 -10.29
C LEU A 17 7.56 15.11 -11.59
N ILE A 18 8.78 14.55 -11.51
CA ILE A 18 9.52 14.06 -12.68
C ILE A 18 8.77 12.92 -13.39
N PHE A 19 8.04 12.08 -12.66
CA PHE A 19 7.15 11.07 -13.27
C PHE A 19 5.90 11.67 -13.96
N ILE A 20 5.41 12.83 -13.54
CA ILE A 20 4.26 13.51 -14.18
C ILE A 20 4.67 14.07 -15.55
N GLU A 21 5.89 14.60 -15.70
CA GLU A 21 6.39 15.15 -16.97
C GLU A 21 6.63 14.09 -18.06
N ASN A 22 6.70 12.81 -17.69
CA ASN A 22 6.88 11.68 -18.62
C ASN A 22 5.56 11.09 -19.14
N VAL A 23 4.40 11.66 -18.79
CA VAL A 23 3.10 11.22 -19.30
C VAL A 23 2.90 11.72 -20.73
N LYS A 24 3.04 10.82 -21.71
CA LYS A 24 2.60 11.07 -23.10
C LYS A 24 1.08 11.21 -23.14
N SER A 25 0.59 12.45 -23.05
CA SER A 25 -0.79 12.80 -23.34
C SER A 25 -1.07 12.72 -24.83
N TRP A 26 -2.22 12.17 -25.21
CA TRP A 26 -2.74 12.20 -26.58
C TRP A 26 -2.95 13.65 -27.03
N ASN A 27 -2.54 13.99 -28.25
CA ASN A 27 -2.62 15.36 -28.77
C ASN A 27 -4.03 15.72 -29.25
N THR A 28 -4.36 17.02 -29.33
CA THR A 28 -5.64 17.48 -29.88
C THR A 28 -5.83 17.00 -31.32
N ASP A 29 -4.80 17.15 -32.15
CA ASP A 29 -4.79 16.72 -33.55
C ASP A 29 -4.91 15.20 -33.73
N GLU A 30 -4.52 14.43 -32.72
CA GLU A 30 -4.61 12.97 -32.68
C GLU A 30 -6.02 12.51 -32.28
N LEU A 31 -6.63 13.19 -31.31
CA LEU A 31 -8.03 13.02 -30.93
C LEU A 31 -9.01 13.31 -32.09
N GLU A 32 -8.80 14.41 -32.82
CA GLU A 32 -9.59 14.76 -34.00
C GLU A 32 -9.56 13.67 -35.08
N VAL A 33 -8.42 12.99 -35.26
CA VAL A 33 -8.29 11.90 -36.23
C VAL A 33 -9.08 10.67 -35.78
N PHE A 34 -9.09 10.31 -34.49
CA PHE A 34 -9.93 9.20 -34.02
C PHE A 34 -11.42 9.48 -34.10
N ASP A 35 -11.84 10.73 -33.90
CA ASP A 35 -13.25 11.11 -33.94
C ASP A 35 -13.77 11.08 -35.38
N ALA A 36 -13.02 11.62 -36.35
CA ALA A 36 -13.35 11.47 -37.77
C ALA A 36 -13.28 10.01 -38.28
N ALA A 37 -12.38 9.19 -37.73
CA ALA A 37 -12.28 7.77 -38.09
C ALA A 37 -13.47 6.93 -37.58
N ASP A 38 -14.00 7.22 -36.37
CA ASP A 38 -15.26 6.62 -35.88
C ASP A 38 -16.51 7.28 -36.48
N GLU A 39 -16.43 8.47 -37.08
CA GLU A 39 -17.52 9.02 -37.89
C GLU A 39 -17.62 8.32 -39.25
N ILE A 40 -16.51 8.34 -40.02
CA ILE A 40 -16.51 7.97 -41.45
C ILE A 40 -16.47 6.45 -41.67
N LYS A 41 -15.74 5.71 -40.83
CA LYS A 41 -15.57 4.23 -40.88
C LYS A 41 -15.13 3.64 -42.23
N GLN A 42 -14.59 4.46 -43.11
CA GLN A 42 -14.07 4.10 -44.43
C GLN A 42 -12.64 4.63 -44.58
N ASN A 43 -11.85 4.03 -45.47
CA ASN A 43 -10.48 4.47 -45.68
C ASN A 43 -10.45 5.84 -46.40
N PHE A 44 -9.90 6.88 -45.76
CA PHE A 44 -9.80 8.24 -46.28
C PHE A 44 -9.07 8.31 -47.64
N TYR A 45 -8.11 7.42 -47.88
CA TYR A 45 -7.41 7.32 -49.16
C TYR A 45 -8.32 6.81 -50.29
N GLY A 46 -9.15 5.81 -50.00
CA GLY A 46 -10.20 5.34 -50.91
C GLY A 46 -11.28 6.42 -51.10
N LEU A 47 -11.66 7.12 -50.03
CA LEU A 47 -12.64 8.20 -50.07
C LEU A 47 -12.17 9.36 -50.96
N LEU A 48 -10.88 9.72 -50.96
CA LEU A 48 -10.33 10.72 -51.89
C LEU A 48 -9.87 10.13 -53.25
N ASN A 49 -10.02 8.82 -53.50
CA ASN A 49 -9.50 8.13 -54.69
C ASN A 49 -8.00 8.38 -54.95
N VAL A 50 -7.17 8.26 -53.91
CA VAL A 50 -5.72 8.48 -53.95
C VAL A 50 -4.93 7.34 -53.30
N SER A 51 -3.69 7.14 -53.74
CA SER A 51 -2.77 6.20 -53.09
C SER A 51 -2.37 6.69 -51.68
N PRO A 52 -2.18 5.80 -50.69
CA PRO A 52 -1.54 6.14 -49.41
C PRO A 52 -0.15 6.76 -49.53
N LYS A 53 0.53 6.61 -50.68
CA LYS A 53 1.82 7.26 -50.99
C LYS A 53 1.69 8.58 -51.79
N ALA A 54 0.48 9.10 -52.00
CA ALA A 54 0.26 10.32 -52.77
C ALA A 54 0.75 11.59 -52.06
N ASP A 55 1.32 12.52 -52.84
CA ASP A 55 1.71 13.86 -52.38
C ASP A 55 0.48 14.77 -52.13
N PHE A 56 0.67 15.79 -51.28
CA PHE A 56 -0.34 16.79 -50.95
C PHE A 56 -0.93 17.50 -52.19
N ALA A 57 -0.15 17.79 -53.24
CA ALA A 57 -0.67 18.38 -54.46
C ALA A 57 -1.67 17.46 -55.17
N THR A 58 -1.46 16.13 -55.11
CA THR A 58 -2.36 15.11 -55.66
C THR A 58 -3.63 14.98 -54.81
N ILE A 59 -3.48 14.97 -53.48
CA ILE A 59 -4.59 14.97 -52.52
C ILE A 59 -5.47 16.22 -52.73
N ARG A 60 -4.87 17.40 -52.87
CA ARG A 60 -5.60 18.66 -53.13
C ARG A 60 -6.27 18.71 -54.50
N LYS A 61 -5.71 18.04 -55.52
CA LYS A 61 -6.33 17.90 -56.85
C LYS A 61 -7.53 16.96 -56.82
N SER A 62 -7.39 15.79 -56.21
CA SER A 62 -8.47 14.80 -56.09
C SER A 62 -9.65 15.30 -55.25
N PHE A 63 -9.37 15.96 -54.11
CA PHE A 63 -10.39 16.64 -53.31
C PHE A 63 -11.24 17.58 -54.16
N ARG A 64 -10.64 18.54 -54.89
CA ARG A 64 -11.39 19.47 -55.77
C ARG A 64 -12.31 18.76 -56.76
N LEU A 65 -11.82 17.69 -57.40
CA LEU A 65 -12.61 16.92 -58.37
C LEU A 65 -13.78 16.20 -57.71
N ARG A 66 -13.56 15.57 -56.55
CA ARG A 66 -14.61 14.83 -55.84
C ARG A 66 -15.60 15.75 -55.12
N SER A 67 -15.16 16.91 -54.64
CA SER A 67 -16.04 17.94 -54.05
C SER A 67 -17.04 18.46 -55.06
N LEU A 68 -16.63 18.71 -56.31
CA LEU A 68 -17.55 19.12 -57.39
C LEU A 68 -18.59 18.03 -57.73
N ALA A 69 -18.21 16.75 -57.64
CA ALA A 69 -19.10 15.62 -57.94
C ALA A 69 -20.10 15.30 -56.80
N ILE A 70 -19.74 15.59 -55.55
CA ILE A 70 -20.55 15.26 -54.35
C ILE A 70 -21.30 16.48 -53.81
N HIS A 71 -20.99 17.71 -54.26
CA HIS A 71 -21.58 18.96 -53.77
C HIS A 71 -23.13 18.89 -53.75
N PRO A 72 -23.80 19.23 -52.62
CA PRO A 72 -25.25 19.05 -52.48
C PRO A 72 -26.09 19.94 -53.42
N ASP A 73 -25.52 21.01 -53.99
CA ASP A 73 -26.13 21.84 -55.04
C ASP A 73 -26.13 21.16 -56.44
N HIS A 74 -25.38 20.07 -56.61
CA HIS A 74 -25.23 19.36 -57.89
C HIS A 74 -25.63 17.88 -57.80
N ASN A 75 -25.53 17.27 -56.61
CA ASN A 75 -25.97 15.91 -56.31
C ASN A 75 -27.25 15.93 -55.45
N PRO A 76 -28.43 15.63 -56.01
CA PRO A 76 -29.70 15.65 -55.27
C PRO A 76 -29.93 14.42 -54.37
N SER A 77 -28.89 13.61 -54.08
CA SER A 77 -29.00 12.50 -53.13
C SER A 77 -29.26 13.02 -51.70
N PRO A 78 -30.16 12.40 -50.92
CA PRO A 78 -30.34 12.74 -49.50
C PRO A 78 -29.09 12.49 -48.65
N THR A 79 -28.11 11.73 -49.15
CA THR A 79 -26.81 11.47 -48.49
C THR A 79 -25.72 12.48 -48.87
N ALA A 80 -25.95 13.38 -49.84
CA ALA A 80 -24.89 14.22 -50.42
C ALA A 80 -24.20 15.14 -49.40
N ASP A 81 -24.96 15.68 -48.44
CA ASP A 81 -24.41 16.53 -47.37
C ASP A 81 -23.49 15.75 -46.40
N GLU A 82 -23.87 14.53 -46.03
CA GLU A 82 -23.04 13.66 -45.18
C GLU A 82 -21.79 13.18 -45.92
N GLU A 83 -21.93 12.76 -47.18
CA GLU A 83 -20.80 12.37 -48.04
C GLU A 83 -19.83 13.54 -48.29
N PHE A 84 -20.36 14.77 -48.43
CA PHE A 84 -19.55 15.99 -48.54
C PHE A 84 -18.85 16.32 -47.22
N ARG A 85 -19.53 16.21 -46.08
CA ARG A 85 -18.93 16.38 -44.74
C ARG A 85 -17.78 15.40 -44.51
N HIS A 86 -18.00 14.11 -44.80
CA HIS A 86 -16.97 13.08 -44.72
C HIS A 86 -15.78 13.35 -45.66
N LEU A 87 -16.03 13.88 -46.87
CA LEU A 87 -14.97 14.27 -47.82
C LEU A 87 -14.12 15.45 -47.31
N VAL A 88 -14.74 16.46 -46.68
CA VAL A 88 -14.03 17.60 -46.07
C VAL A 88 -13.18 17.14 -44.88
N LEU A 89 -13.75 16.36 -43.96
CA LEU A 89 -13.04 15.80 -42.80
C LEU A 89 -11.83 14.94 -43.21
N ALA A 90 -12.02 14.02 -44.17
CA ALA A 90 -10.94 13.18 -44.70
C ALA A 90 -9.83 14.02 -45.37
N TYR A 91 -10.20 15.09 -46.09
CA TYR A 91 -9.21 16.01 -46.68
C TYR A 91 -8.42 16.79 -45.62
N ASP A 92 -9.07 17.35 -44.60
CA ASP A 92 -8.37 18.14 -43.58
C ASP A 92 -7.40 17.31 -42.73
N ILE A 93 -7.68 16.02 -42.56
CA ILE A 93 -6.74 15.06 -41.94
C ILE A 93 -5.57 14.74 -42.88
N LEU A 94 -5.83 14.37 -44.14
CA LEU A 94 -4.78 14.04 -45.11
C LEU A 94 -3.93 15.25 -45.55
N LYS A 95 -4.40 16.47 -45.29
CA LYS A 95 -3.74 17.76 -45.52
C LYS A 95 -2.61 18.05 -44.54
N SER A 96 -2.68 17.59 -43.29
CA SER A 96 -1.59 17.75 -42.33
C SER A 96 -0.70 16.51 -42.31
N ALA A 97 0.61 16.70 -42.45
CA ALA A 97 1.59 15.61 -42.37
C ALA A 97 1.63 14.92 -40.99
N GLU A 98 1.09 15.55 -39.95
CA GLU A 98 1.00 14.97 -38.61
C GLU A 98 -0.31 14.20 -38.42
N LYS A 99 -1.46 14.79 -38.81
CA LYS A 99 -2.76 14.08 -38.80
C LYS A 99 -2.75 12.86 -39.71
N ARG A 100 -2.06 12.94 -40.84
CA ARG A 100 -1.78 11.80 -41.72
C ARG A 100 -1.02 10.68 -41.01
N LYS A 101 0.05 10.98 -40.26
CA LYS A 101 0.80 9.96 -39.48
C LYS A 101 -0.06 9.29 -38.41
N TYR A 102 -0.89 10.06 -37.69
CA TYR A 102 -1.83 9.47 -36.73
C TYR A 102 -2.86 8.58 -37.44
N TYR A 103 -3.33 8.97 -38.63
CA TYR A 103 -4.24 8.16 -39.44
C TYR A 103 -3.60 6.88 -39.99
N ASP A 104 -2.37 6.96 -40.53
CA ASP A 104 -1.59 5.80 -40.96
C ASP A 104 -1.34 4.84 -39.77
N ASN A 105 -1.08 5.36 -38.58
CA ASN A 105 -0.93 4.56 -37.36
C ASN A 105 -2.23 3.84 -36.94
N ILE A 106 -3.41 4.44 -37.17
CA ILE A 106 -4.72 3.80 -36.96
C ILE A 106 -4.97 2.70 -38.00
N LEU A 107 -4.51 2.86 -39.25
CA LEU A 107 -4.60 1.80 -40.26
C LEU A 107 -3.74 0.58 -39.90
N GLU A 108 -2.60 0.77 -39.23
CA GLU A 108 -1.72 -0.30 -38.78
C GLU A 108 -2.17 -0.94 -37.45
N ASN A 109 -2.55 -0.14 -36.45
CA ASN A 109 -2.76 -0.58 -35.06
C ASN A 109 -4.24 -0.62 -34.64
N GLY A 110 -5.14 -0.11 -35.46
CA GLY A 110 -6.56 0.06 -35.15
C GLY A 110 -6.87 1.31 -34.31
N LEU A 111 -8.16 1.52 -34.05
CA LEU A 111 -8.66 2.54 -33.12
C LEU A 111 -8.37 2.12 -31.66
N PRO A 112 -8.04 3.07 -30.76
CA PRO A 112 -7.76 2.75 -29.36
C PRO A 112 -8.98 2.11 -28.66
N ASP A 113 -8.75 0.92 -28.10
CA ASP A 113 -9.79 0.01 -27.60
C ASP A 113 -10.61 0.61 -26.44
N TRP A 114 -11.88 0.19 -26.30
CA TRP A 114 -12.85 0.75 -25.34
C TRP A 114 -12.44 0.60 -23.86
N ARG A 115 -11.47 -0.27 -23.59
CA ARG A 115 -10.86 -0.49 -22.25
C ARG A 115 -9.88 0.60 -21.85
N GLN A 116 -9.41 1.42 -22.79
CA GLN A 116 -8.47 2.51 -22.53
C GLN A 116 -9.21 3.74 -21.95
N ALA A 117 -8.55 4.48 -21.05
CA ALA A 117 -9.14 5.65 -20.40
C ALA A 117 -9.62 6.73 -21.38
N VAL A 118 -9.03 6.80 -22.58
CA VAL A 118 -9.41 7.68 -23.69
C VAL A 118 -10.90 7.57 -24.05
N TYR A 119 -11.46 6.35 -24.01
CA TYR A 119 -12.87 6.12 -24.33
C TYR A 119 -13.81 6.87 -23.38
N TYR A 120 -13.44 6.96 -22.10
CA TYR A 120 -14.20 7.73 -21.10
C TYR A 120 -14.12 9.25 -21.36
N TYR A 121 -12.93 9.77 -21.69
CA TYR A 121 -12.75 11.20 -22.01
C TYR A 121 -13.51 11.66 -23.28
N ARG A 122 -13.75 10.74 -24.21
CA ARG A 122 -14.48 10.99 -25.46
C ARG A 122 -16.00 10.97 -25.27
N ARG A 123 -16.53 9.98 -24.53
CA ARG A 123 -17.97 9.67 -24.50
C ARG A 123 -18.71 10.09 -23.22
N VAL A 124 -17.99 10.32 -22.12
CA VAL A 124 -18.55 10.91 -20.89
C VAL A 124 -18.31 12.42 -20.92
N ARG A 125 -19.24 13.22 -20.38
CA ARG A 125 -19.06 14.67 -20.18
C ARG A 125 -17.66 14.93 -19.64
N LYS A 126 -16.91 15.84 -20.28
CA LYS A 126 -15.59 16.32 -19.84
C LYS A 126 -15.73 16.98 -18.46
N MET A 127 -15.66 16.17 -17.41
CA MET A 127 -15.70 16.64 -16.02
C MET A 127 -14.46 17.52 -15.81
N GLY A 128 -14.66 18.78 -15.42
CA GLY A 128 -13.56 19.69 -15.16
C GLY A 128 -12.67 19.17 -14.03
N MET A 129 -11.40 19.59 -13.99
CA MET A 129 -10.47 19.25 -12.89
C MET A 129 -11.06 19.58 -11.51
N GLN A 130 -11.90 20.63 -11.44
CA GLN A 130 -12.68 21.00 -10.25
C GLN A 130 -13.80 20.00 -9.94
N GLU A 131 -14.57 19.54 -10.94
CA GLU A 131 -15.64 18.54 -10.76
C GLU A 131 -15.04 17.19 -10.29
N MET A 132 -13.93 16.75 -10.90
CA MET A 132 -13.21 15.56 -10.46
C MET A 132 -12.62 15.69 -9.04
N LEU A 133 -12.07 16.86 -8.67
CA LEU A 133 -11.58 17.11 -7.32
C LEU A 133 -12.72 17.16 -6.29
N LEU A 134 -13.89 17.69 -6.65
CA LEU A 134 -15.09 17.65 -5.80
C LEU A 134 -15.58 16.21 -5.58
N ILE A 135 -15.65 15.39 -6.65
CA ILE A 135 -16.00 13.97 -6.53
C ILE A 135 -15.00 13.22 -5.64
N LEU A 136 -13.70 13.42 -5.86
CA LEU A 136 -12.65 12.78 -5.06
C LEU A 136 -12.70 13.20 -3.58
N THR A 137 -12.89 14.49 -3.29
CA THR A 137 -12.99 14.98 -1.90
C THR A 137 -14.28 14.51 -1.22
N ILE A 138 -15.39 14.36 -1.94
CA ILE A 138 -16.62 13.72 -1.43
C ILE A 138 -16.35 12.26 -1.06
N ILE A 139 -15.73 11.47 -1.95
CA ILE A 139 -15.40 10.05 -1.71
C ILE A 139 -14.49 9.90 -0.48
N ILE A 140 -13.43 10.70 -0.38
CA ILE A 140 -12.51 10.69 0.77
C ILE A 140 -13.25 11.10 2.06
N SER A 141 -14.15 12.07 2.01
CA SER A 141 -14.93 12.51 3.17
C SER A 141 -15.88 11.41 3.68
N ILE A 142 -16.51 10.67 2.77
CA ILE A 142 -17.34 9.51 3.09
C ILE A 142 -16.48 8.40 3.72
N GLY A 143 -15.30 8.11 3.14
CA GLY A 143 -14.35 7.14 3.69
C GLY A 143 -13.90 7.50 5.12
N GLN A 144 -13.52 8.76 5.36
CA GLN A 144 -13.18 9.25 6.70
C GLN A 144 -14.35 9.13 7.69
N TYR A 145 -15.56 9.45 7.26
CA TYR A 145 -16.75 9.33 8.10
C TYR A 145 -17.04 7.88 8.48
N LEU A 146 -16.91 6.94 7.53
CA LEU A 146 -17.07 5.50 7.77
C LEU A 146 -15.99 4.96 8.74
N VAL A 147 -14.72 5.37 8.61
CA VAL A 147 -13.65 4.99 9.53
C VAL A 147 -13.89 5.54 10.94
N ALA A 148 -14.35 6.80 11.06
CA ALA A 148 -14.71 7.39 12.35
C ALA A 148 -15.90 6.67 13.02
N TRP A 149 -16.88 6.21 12.23
CA TRP A 149 -17.97 5.35 12.71
C TRP A 149 -17.50 3.97 13.12
N GLY A 150 -16.55 3.36 12.39
CA GLY A 150 -15.94 2.07 12.76
C GLY A 150 -15.29 2.14 14.15
N SER A 151 -14.45 3.15 14.39
CA SER A 151 -13.81 3.35 15.68
C SER A 151 -14.80 3.68 16.81
N TYR A 152 -15.85 4.47 16.54
CA TYR A 152 -16.94 4.70 17.50
C TYR A 152 -17.66 3.39 17.88
N LEU A 153 -17.94 2.52 16.92
CA LEU A 153 -18.59 1.23 17.17
C LEU A 153 -17.68 0.29 17.99
N GLU A 154 -16.40 0.20 17.65
CA GLU A 154 -15.40 -0.58 18.40
C GLU A 154 -15.30 -0.13 19.87
N GLN A 155 -15.19 1.18 20.12
CA GLN A 155 -15.20 1.75 21.47
C GLN A 155 -16.52 1.50 22.21
N LYS A 156 -17.65 1.53 21.49
CA LYS A 156 -18.98 1.25 22.06
C LYS A 156 -19.15 -0.22 22.45
N PHE A 157 -18.64 -1.17 21.64
CA PHE A 157 -18.70 -2.59 21.96
C PHE A 157 -17.77 -2.96 23.12
N THR A 158 -16.53 -2.46 23.13
CA THR A 158 -15.58 -2.68 24.23
C THR A 158 -16.07 -2.09 25.55
N LEU A 159 -16.69 -0.90 25.57
CA LEU A 159 -17.35 -0.37 26.77
C LEU A 159 -18.52 -1.27 27.24
N LYS A 160 -19.38 -1.76 26.33
CA LYS A 160 -20.48 -2.66 26.69
C LYS A 160 -19.98 -3.99 27.30
N GLU A 161 -18.83 -4.50 26.86
CA GLU A 161 -18.22 -5.68 27.47
C GLU A 161 -17.66 -5.40 28.87
N LEU A 162 -16.94 -4.28 29.05
CA LEU A 162 -16.43 -3.85 30.36
C LEU A 162 -17.56 -3.61 31.37
N LEU A 163 -18.64 -2.94 30.96
CA LEU A 163 -19.86 -2.76 31.75
C LEU A 163 -20.46 -4.11 32.14
N LYS A 164 -20.74 -4.99 31.16
CA LYS A 164 -21.29 -6.34 31.40
C LYS A 164 -20.40 -7.20 32.33
N GLY A 165 -19.08 -7.00 32.31
CA GLY A 165 -18.13 -7.63 33.24
C GLY A 165 -18.16 -7.04 34.67
N ARG A 166 -18.43 -5.74 34.80
CA ARG A 166 -18.62 -5.03 36.08
C ARG A 166 -20.00 -5.31 36.69
N ASP A 167 -21.05 -5.30 35.89
CA ASP A 167 -22.43 -5.50 36.33
C ASP A 167 -22.64 -6.94 36.81
N LYS A 168 -22.03 -7.94 36.16
CA LYS A 168 -21.94 -9.32 36.69
C LYS A 168 -21.32 -9.41 38.09
N LYS A 169 -20.40 -8.52 38.47
CA LYS A 169 -19.80 -8.46 39.82
C LYS A 169 -20.72 -7.76 40.83
N LEU A 170 -21.56 -6.83 40.39
CA LEU A 170 -22.55 -6.12 41.21
C LEU A 170 -23.81 -6.97 41.44
N LEU A 171 -24.35 -7.61 40.39
CA LEU A 171 -25.45 -8.59 40.47
C LEU A 171 -25.13 -9.78 41.39
N LYS A 172 -23.85 -10.18 41.50
CA LYS A 172 -23.43 -11.23 42.43
C LYS A 172 -23.40 -10.77 43.90
N LYS A 173 -23.61 -9.47 44.17
CA LYS A 173 -23.78 -8.89 45.52
C LYS A 173 -25.22 -8.45 45.81
N THR A 174 -26.05 -8.16 44.80
CA THR A 174 -27.39 -7.59 44.98
C THR A 174 -28.46 -8.33 44.18
N LYS A 175 -29.51 -8.82 44.85
CA LYS A 175 -30.74 -9.35 44.20
C LYS A 175 -31.68 -8.20 43.83
N ARG A 176 -32.35 -8.31 42.66
CA ARG A 176 -33.08 -7.26 41.91
C ARG A 176 -32.13 -6.27 41.19
N GLY A 177 -32.45 -5.76 39.99
CA GLY A 177 -33.55 -6.13 39.10
C GLY A 177 -34.05 -5.02 38.15
N LYS A 178 -34.00 -5.30 36.84
CA LYS A 178 -34.82 -4.74 35.73
C LYS A 178 -34.48 -3.38 35.09
N ASN A 179 -33.62 -2.51 35.65
CA ASN A 179 -33.29 -1.19 35.05
C ASN A 179 -31.86 -1.04 34.49
N GLU A 180 -31.14 -2.14 34.24
CA GLU A 180 -29.69 -2.14 33.96
C GLU A 180 -29.30 -1.50 32.61
N ASN A 181 -30.05 -1.77 31.54
CA ASN A 181 -29.69 -1.30 30.19
C ASN A 181 -29.62 0.23 30.08
N LEU A 182 -30.57 0.95 30.71
CA LEU A 182 -30.71 2.40 30.55
C LEU A 182 -29.48 3.16 31.06
N PHE A 183 -29.03 2.83 32.27
CA PHE A 183 -27.83 3.42 32.87
C PHE A 183 -26.56 3.06 32.08
N SER A 184 -26.51 1.85 31.49
CA SER A 184 -25.37 1.42 30.67
C SER A 184 -25.25 2.21 29.36
N ASP A 185 -26.37 2.50 28.68
CA ASP A 185 -26.35 3.26 27.42
C ASP A 185 -26.16 4.78 27.66
N GLU A 186 -26.71 5.34 28.73
CA GLU A 186 -26.47 6.75 29.13
C GLU A 186 -25.00 7.00 29.52
N PHE A 187 -24.36 6.06 30.20
CA PHE A 187 -22.92 6.12 30.49
C PHE A 187 -22.07 6.02 29.20
N ILE A 188 -22.51 5.27 28.19
CA ILE A 188 -21.83 5.18 26.89
C ILE A 188 -21.97 6.48 26.09
N GLU A 189 -23.16 7.09 26.08
CA GLU A 189 -23.44 8.35 25.39
C GLU A 189 -22.63 9.52 25.95
N SER A 190 -22.33 9.51 27.24
CA SER A 190 -21.55 10.55 27.93
C SER A 190 -20.03 10.39 27.82
N ASN A 191 -19.52 9.16 27.65
CA ASN A 191 -18.07 8.90 27.59
C ASN A 191 -17.50 8.86 26.15
N ILE A 192 -18.31 8.55 25.13
CA ILE A 192 -17.81 8.41 23.74
C ILE A 192 -18.43 9.50 22.84
N PRO A 193 -17.64 10.48 22.35
CA PRO A 193 -18.16 11.52 21.47
C PRO A 193 -18.57 10.94 20.11
N LYS A 194 -19.85 11.11 19.75
CA LYS A 194 -20.41 10.60 18.49
C LYS A 194 -19.72 11.27 17.28
N PRO A 195 -19.37 10.53 16.22
CA PRO A 195 -18.59 11.05 15.09
C PRO A 195 -19.36 12.15 14.33
N SER A 196 -18.88 13.39 14.45
CA SER A 196 -19.50 14.56 13.82
C SER A 196 -19.01 14.79 12.39
N ILE A 197 -19.93 15.08 11.48
CA ILE A 197 -19.64 15.44 10.07
C ILE A 197 -18.67 16.65 9.99
N ARG A 198 -18.70 17.53 10.99
CA ARG A 198 -17.80 18.71 11.11
C ARG A 198 -16.31 18.35 11.25
N ASN A 199 -16.00 17.08 11.55
CA ASN A 199 -14.63 16.57 11.67
C ASN A 199 -14.11 15.94 10.36
N THR A 200 -14.90 15.94 9.27
CA THR A 200 -14.42 15.49 7.94
C THR A 200 -13.62 16.60 7.25
N LEU A 201 -12.69 16.19 6.37
CA LEU A 201 -11.77 17.08 5.66
C LEU A 201 -12.35 18.41 5.15
N PRO A 202 -13.47 18.49 4.40
CA PRO A 202 -13.94 19.75 3.84
C PRO A 202 -14.27 20.81 4.90
N PHE A 203 -14.88 20.41 6.02
CA PHE A 203 -15.19 21.35 7.12
C PHE A 203 -13.93 21.71 7.93
N GLN A 204 -13.04 20.75 8.15
CA GLN A 204 -11.75 21.01 8.80
C GLN A 204 -10.88 21.96 7.96
N LEU A 205 -10.84 21.79 6.64
CA LEU A 205 -10.11 22.63 5.70
C LEU A 205 -10.64 24.08 5.71
N VAL A 206 -11.96 24.27 5.65
CA VAL A 206 -12.57 25.62 5.76
C VAL A 206 -12.23 26.28 7.10
N ASN A 207 -12.23 25.54 8.20
CA ASN A 207 -11.85 26.08 9.51
C ASN A 207 -10.34 26.37 9.62
N LEU A 208 -9.49 25.54 9.00
CA LEU A 208 -8.06 25.77 8.87
C LEU A 208 -7.77 27.05 8.07
N PHE A 209 -8.42 27.25 6.91
CA PHE A 209 -8.29 28.46 6.10
C PHE A 209 -8.74 29.71 6.87
N LYS A 210 -9.86 29.67 7.60
CA LYS A 210 -10.27 30.77 8.50
C LYS A 210 -9.20 31.06 9.56
N GLY A 211 -8.63 30.02 10.17
CA GLY A 211 -7.53 30.16 11.13
C GLY A 211 -6.28 30.80 10.52
N ILE A 212 -5.89 30.39 9.32
CA ILE A 212 -4.76 30.93 8.55
C ILE A 212 -5.00 32.41 8.21
N VAL A 213 -6.18 32.78 7.71
CA VAL A 213 -6.52 34.18 7.40
C VAL A 213 -6.43 35.05 8.67
N ILE A 214 -7.01 34.60 9.79
CA ILE A 214 -6.92 35.32 11.07
C ILE A 214 -5.46 35.41 11.57
N PHE A 215 -4.65 34.38 11.37
CA PHE A 215 -3.24 34.38 11.73
C PHE A 215 -2.42 35.34 10.86
N LEU A 216 -2.64 35.37 9.55
CA LEU A 216 -1.99 36.29 8.61
C LEU A 216 -2.35 37.75 8.93
N ILE A 217 -3.62 38.04 9.23
CA ILE A 217 -4.06 39.37 9.69
C ILE A 217 -3.32 39.75 10.98
N LYS A 218 -3.26 38.86 11.99
CA LYS A 218 -2.50 39.10 13.23
C LYS A 218 -1.00 39.30 12.98
N LEU A 219 -0.42 38.60 12.00
CA LEU A 219 0.99 38.75 11.61
C LEU A 219 1.25 40.12 10.97
N LEU A 220 0.37 40.56 10.06
CA LEU A 220 0.42 41.90 9.44
C LEU A 220 0.28 43.02 10.47
N PHE A 221 -0.68 42.92 11.42
CA PHE A 221 -0.78 43.87 12.52
C PHE A 221 0.48 43.87 13.41
N LYS A 222 1.11 42.70 13.63
CA LYS A 222 2.36 42.59 14.39
C LYS A 222 3.55 43.22 13.67
N THR A 223 3.67 43.09 12.34
CA THR A 223 4.73 43.74 11.58
C THR A 223 4.53 45.25 11.50
N ILE A 224 3.31 45.73 11.24
CA ILE A 224 2.97 47.17 11.24
C ILE A 224 3.29 47.81 12.60
N LYS A 225 2.84 47.21 13.71
CA LYS A 225 3.15 47.69 15.07
C LYS A 225 4.65 47.61 15.39
N GLY A 226 5.35 46.63 14.82
CA GLY A 226 6.82 46.51 14.90
C GLY A 226 7.56 47.65 14.17
N CYS A 227 7.04 48.13 13.04
CA CYS A 227 7.58 49.29 12.34
C CYS A 227 7.28 50.60 13.10
N TRP A 228 6.04 50.81 13.54
CA TRP A 228 5.64 52.00 14.30
C TRP A 228 6.48 52.18 15.57
N ASN A 229 6.75 51.10 16.30
CA ASN A 229 7.56 51.13 17.53
C ASN A 229 9.08 51.31 17.29
N ARG A 230 9.55 51.39 16.04
CA ARG A 230 10.98 51.64 15.71
C ARG A 230 11.30 53.12 15.49
N GLU A 231 10.37 53.91 14.96
CA GLU A 231 10.55 55.35 14.73
C GLU A 231 11.08 56.14 15.95
N PRO A 232 10.49 56.05 17.16
CA PRO A 232 10.94 56.85 18.29
C PRO A 232 12.38 56.52 18.71
N LYS A 233 12.80 55.25 18.57
CA LYS A 233 14.15 54.81 18.93
C LYS A 233 15.23 55.30 17.95
N LEU A 234 14.89 55.49 16.67
CA LEU A 234 15.78 56.16 15.72
C LEU A 234 15.91 57.65 16.08
N LYS A 235 14.79 58.34 16.32
CA LYS A 235 14.77 59.77 16.66
C LYS A 235 15.51 60.07 17.98
N GLU A 236 15.54 59.12 18.91
CA GLU A 236 16.30 59.21 20.16
C GLU A 236 17.82 59.06 19.96
N ASN A 237 18.27 58.07 19.17
CA ASN A 237 19.69 57.85 18.84
C ASN A 237 20.31 58.96 17.96
N ILE A 238 19.48 59.78 17.30
CA ILE A 238 19.94 60.86 16.39
C ILE A 238 20.17 62.19 17.13
N ARG A 239 19.85 62.29 18.44
CA ARG A 239 20.27 63.46 19.24
C ARG A 239 21.80 63.45 19.42
N PRO A 240 22.55 64.44 18.91
CA PRO A 240 24.01 64.38 18.91
C PRO A 240 24.56 64.56 20.33
N ARG A 241 25.37 63.61 20.80
CA ARG A 241 26.07 63.72 22.09
C ARG A 241 27.35 64.56 21.96
N SER A 242 27.18 65.85 21.65
CA SER A 242 28.25 66.84 21.50
C SER A 242 28.86 67.34 22.83
N GLU A 243 28.67 66.61 23.93
CA GLU A 243 28.77 67.13 25.30
C GLU A 243 29.79 66.39 26.20
N ASN A 244 30.64 65.52 25.62
CA ASN A 244 31.67 64.77 26.34
C ASN A 244 33.08 64.97 25.72
N LEU A 245 33.55 66.22 25.62
CA LEU A 245 34.88 66.54 25.06
C LEU A 245 35.95 66.74 26.16
N PHE A 246 36.37 65.66 26.82
CA PHE A 246 37.53 65.66 27.74
C PHE A 246 38.36 64.37 27.61
N PRO A 247 39.66 64.43 27.24
CA PRO A 247 40.52 63.25 27.16
C PRO A 247 40.86 62.66 28.54
N ARG A 248 41.17 61.35 28.57
CA ARG A 248 41.91 60.71 29.68
C ARG A 248 43.19 60.04 29.12
N PRO A 249 44.30 60.02 29.89
CA PRO A 249 45.63 59.71 29.35
C PRO A 249 45.88 58.22 29.09
N VAL A 250 46.90 57.96 28.26
CA VAL A 250 47.38 56.63 27.84
C VAL A 250 48.47 56.13 28.79
N GLN A 251 48.55 54.80 28.99
CA GLN A 251 49.77 54.11 29.46
C GLN A 251 49.98 52.81 28.68
N ASP A 252 51.24 52.44 28.46
CA ASP A 252 51.67 51.48 27.44
C ASP A 252 51.92 50.04 27.92
N ARG A 253 52.04 49.12 26.94
CA ARG A 253 52.40 47.70 27.16
C ARG A 253 53.86 47.41 26.81
N PRO A 254 54.62 46.72 27.67
CA PRO A 254 55.82 45.98 27.27
C PRO A 254 55.51 44.53 26.87
N LYS A 255 56.25 44.00 25.88
CA LYS A 255 56.35 42.55 25.57
C LYS A 255 57.73 42.04 25.99
N LYS A 256 57.85 40.75 26.34
CA LYS A 256 59.10 39.96 26.14
C LYS A 256 58.81 38.45 26.14
N MET A 257 59.80 37.64 25.74
CA MET A 257 59.60 36.31 25.15
C MET A 257 59.99 35.12 26.05
N LYS A 258 59.57 33.93 25.60
CA LYS A 258 59.92 32.58 26.08
C LYS A 258 61.31 32.44 26.73
N LYS A 259 61.39 31.60 27.76
CA LYS A 259 62.44 30.59 27.88
C LYS A 259 61.81 29.22 28.17
N VAL A 260 62.40 28.20 27.57
CA VAL A 260 62.25 26.79 27.94
C VAL A 260 63.48 26.43 28.77
N ASN A 261 63.31 25.59 29.79
CA ASN A 261 64.17 24.43 30.05
C ASN A 261 63.51 23.53 31.10
N PHE A 262 63.76 22.24 30.96
CA PHE A 262 63.22 21.13 31.73
C PHE A 262 64.40 20.41 32.41
N ILE A 263 64.20 19.83 33.59
CA ILE A 263 64.85 18.61 34.11
C ILE A 263 64.25 18.31 35.52
N PRO A 264 64.11 17.03 35.95
CA PRO A 264 63.11 16.64 36.95
C PRO A 264 63.63 15.80 38.14
N GLU A 265 62.66 15.23 38.89
CA GLU A 265 62.64 13.93 39.59
C GLU A 265 62.71 13.79 41.13
N LEU A 266 61.91 12.81 41.60
CA LEU A 266 61.95 12.01 42.85
C LEU A 266 61.90 12.80 44.19
N ILE A 267 60.74 13.02 44.83
CA ILE A 267 59.83 12.10 45.59
C ILE A 267 60.40 11.64 46.96
N GLU A 268 59.68 11.92 48.07
CA GLU A 268 59.29 11.02 49.21
C GLU A 268 58.89 11.78 50.53
N ASP A 269 57.59 12.09 50.63
CA ASP A 269 56.66 12.01 51.80
C ASP A 269 56.97 12.72 53.18
N PRO A 270 56.36 12.37 54.36
CA PRO A 270 55.34 13.23 55.01
C PRO A 270 55.58 13.54 56.54
N PRO A 271 54.71 14.30 57.28
CA PRO A 271 53.60 13.67 58.06
C PRO A 271 52.36 14.58 58.43
N GLU A 272 51.49 14.11 59.35
CA GLU A 272 50.12 14.62 59.70
C GLU A 272 49.97 15.88 60.62
N LYS A 273 48.73 16.44 60.66
CA LYS A 273 47.85 16.69 61.85
C LYS A 273 46.44 17.14 61.40
N ARG A 274 45.29 16.52 61.78
CA ARG A 274 44.53 16.42 63.08
C ARG A 274 43.86 17.73 63.54
N SER A 275 42.63 17.77 64.10
CA SER A 275 41.52 16.79 64.37
C SER A 275 40.16 17.55 64.38
N SER A 276 38.96 17.09 64.80
CA SER A 276 38.40 15.92 65.54
C SER A 276 36.91 15.73 65.14
N VAL A 277 36.22 14.58 65.16
CA VAL A 277 35.88 13.52 66.16
C VAL A 277 34.64 13.81 67.05
N HIS A 278 33.57 13.02 66.86
CA HIS A 278 32.65 12.35 67.83
C HIS A 278 31.59 11.54 67.01
N SER A 279 31.68 10.19 66.92
CA SER A 279 30.96 9.16 67.71
C SER A 279 29.41 9.15 67.57
N LYS A 280 28.69 8.01 67.41
CA LYS A 280 28.94 6.59 67.78
C LYS A 280 28.16 5.61 66.85
N SER A 281 28.66 4.39 66.63
CA SER A 281 27.99 3.26 65.91
C SER A 281 27.09 2.39 66.85
N PRO A 282 26.50 1.20 66.52
CA PRO A 282 26.76 0.22 65.42
C PRO A 282 25.50 -0.24 64.62
N GLU A 283 25.50 -1.32 63.81
CA GLU A 283 26.20 -1.60 62.52
C GLU A 283 25.71 -2.99 61.97
N LEU A 284 25.23 -3.08 60.71
CA LEU A 284 25.17 -4.35 59.93
C LEU A 284 25.18 -4.08 58.41
N SER A 285 25.74 -5.02 57.62
CA SER A 285 26.16 -4.84 56.23
C SER A 285 25.25 -5.46 55.18
N THR A 286 25.31 -4.92 53.95
CA THR A 286 25.31 -5.69 52.69
C THR A 286 26.03 -4.88 51.61
N GLU A 287 26.80 -5.54 50.76
CA GLU A 287 27.54 -4.92 49.65
C GLU A 287 26.63 -4.70 48.43
N SER A 288 26.99 -3.75 47.55
CA SER A 288 26.46 -3.72 46.17
C SER A 288 27.49 -3.15 45.21
N SER A 289 27.66 -3.83 44.08
CA SER A 289 28.66 -3.53 43.04
C SER A 289 28.27 -2.29 42.21
N PRO A 290 29.22 -1.62 41.52
CA PRO A 290 28.91 -0.49 40.65
C PRO A 290 28.00 -0.91 39.47
N VAL A 291 27.01 -0.08 39.14
CA VAL A 291 26.04 -0.31 38.05
C VAL A 291 26.76 -0.29 36.69
N ILE A 292 26.65 -1.38 35.93
CA ILE A 292 27.29 -1.50 34.61
C ILE A 292 26.38 -0.87 33.55
N SER A 293 26.52 0.44 33.38
CA SER A 293 25.81 1.20 32.34
C SER A 293 26.57 1.13 31.00
N GLY A 294 26.07 0.33 30.06
CA GLY A 294 26.57 0.33 28.66
C GLY A 294 27.44 -0.86 28.23
N GLY A 295 27.43 -1.98 28.96
CA GLY A 295 28.05 -3.22 28.48
C GLY A 295 27.30 -3.82 27.29
N LEU A 296 27.98 -4.59 26.44
CA LEU A 296 27.31 -5.44 25.43
C LEU A 296 26.32 -6.38 26.12
N TRP A 297 25.20 -6.70 25.46
CA TRP A 297 24.25 -7.68 25.96
C TRP A 297 24.66 -9.07 25.47
N THR A 298 24.89 -9.99 26.40
CA THR A 298 25.19 -11.40 26.11
C THR A 298 23.90 -12.22 25.98
N ASP A 299 24.01 -13.41 25.42
CA ASP A 299 22.86 -14.33 25.34
C ASP A 299 22.38 -14.76 26.74
N ASP A 300 23.28 -14.87 27.72
CA ASP A 300 22.95 -15.08 29.13
C ASP A 300 22.13 -13.93 29.74
N ASP A 301 22.51 -12.67 29.48
CA ASP A 301 21.74 -11.49 29.91
C ASP A 301 20.34 -11.48 29.28
N ILE A 302 20.23 -11.91 28.01
CA ILE A 302 18.96 -12.00 27.29
C ILE A 302 18.07 -13.11 27.90
N LEU A 303 18.62 -14.29 28.19
CA LEU A 303 17.90 -15.37 28.87
C LEU A 303 17.46 -14.98 30.29
N MET A 304 18.33 -14.29 31.03
CA MET A 304 18.02 -13.76 32.36
C MET A 304 16.90 -12.71 32.29
N LEU A 305 16.93 -11.80 31.31
CA LEU A 305 15.88 -10.80 31.09
C LEU A 305 14.54 -11.47 30.78
N VAL A 306 14.48 -12.43 29.85
CA VAL A 306 13.24 -13.17 29.52
C VAL A 306 12.67 -13.87 30.76
N LYS A 307 13.53 -14.52 31.56
CA LYS A 307 13.15 -15.19 32.81
C LYS A 307 12.55 -14.21 33.83
N LEU A 308 13.12 -13.01 33.98
CA LEU A 308 12.64 -11.97 34.89
C LEU A 308 11.37 -11.27 34.40
N VAL A 309 11.27 -11.01 33.10
CA VAL A 309 10.07 -10.45 32.43
C VAL A 309 8.87 -11.39 32.56
N ASN A 310 9.08 -12.70 32.53
CA ASN A 310 8.03 -13.70 32.78
C ASN A 310 7.71 -13.87 34.28
N LYS A 311 8.70 -13.73 35.17
CA LYS A 311 8.52 -13.79 36.63
C LYS A 311 7.69 -12.62 37.17
N HIS A 312 7.85 -11.43 36.61
CA HIS A 312 7.12 -10.22 36.98
C HIS A 312 6.13 -9.82 35.88
N PRO A 313 4.84 -10.17 35.98
CA PRO A 313 3.87 -9.93 34.91
C PRO A 313 3.51 -8.44 34.72
N ALA A 314 2.88 -8.12 33.60
CA ALA A 314 2.42 -6.76 33.30
C ALA A 314 1.31 -6.33 34.28
N GLY A 315 1.57 -5.30 35.07
CA GLY A 315 0.66 -4.77 36.10
C GLY A 315 1.25 -4.71 37.51
N GLU A 316 2.40 -5.34 37.76
CA GLU A 316 3.10 -5.20 39.04
C GLU A 316 3.71 -3.80 39.20
N PRO A 317 3.51 -3.10 40.35
CA PRO A 317 4.19 -1.83 40.61
C PRO A 317 5.70 -2.04 40.68
N GLU A 318 6.45 -1.07 40.15
CA GLU A 318 7.92 -1.08 40.15
C GLU A 318 8.56 -2.30 39.45
N ARG A 319 7.84 -2.92 38.50
CA ARG A 319 8.34 -4.01 37.64
C ARG A 319 9.75 -3.74 37.09
N TRP A 320 9.94 -2.60 36.42
CA TRP A 320 11.19 -2.32 35.71
C TRP A 320 12.36 -1.95 36.63
N THR A 321 12.11 -1.36 37.81
CA THR A 321 13.15 -1.10 38.81
C THR A 321 13.63 -2.40 39.45
N LYS A 322 12.71 -3.33 39.79
CA LYS A 322 13.06 -4.66 40.32
C LYS A 322 13.90 -5.47 39.31
N ILE A 323 13.47 -5.53 38.05
CA ILE A 323 14.22 -6.26 36.99
C ILE A 323 15.61 -5.63 36.81
N ALA A 324 15.69 -4.30 36.69
CA ALA A 324 16.96 -3.58 36.54
C ALA A 324 17.93 -3.80 37.71
N GLN A 325 17.44 -3.73 38.95
CA GLN A 325 18.22 -4.07 40.15
C GLN A 325 18.73 -5.51 40.10
N SER A 326 17.87 -6.49 39.76
CA SER A 326 18.29 -7.90 39.68
C SER A 326 19.27 -8.21 38.55
N MET A 327 19.46 -7.30 37.59
CA MET A 327 20.44 -7.41 36.49
C MET A 327 21.62 -6.44 36.61
N ASN A 328 21.70 -5.61 37.66
CA ASN A 328 22.70 -4.54 37.85
C ASN A 328 22.87 -3.57 36.64
N ARG A 329 21.82 -3.40 35.82
CA ARG A 329 21.77 -2.52 34.64
C ARG A 329 20.75 -1.39 34.82
N SER A 330 20.74 -0.44 33.89
CA SER A 330 19.85 0.73 33.99
C SER A 330 18.39 0.41 33.59
N VAL A 331 17.42 1.01 34.30
CA VAL A 331 15.97 0.88 34.01
C VAL A 331 15.60 1.18 32.54
N PRO A 332 16.05 2.29 31.90
CA PRO A 332 15.70 2.55 30.50
C PRO A 332 16.29 1.53 29.52
N GLU A 333 17.51 1.04 29.76
CA GLU A 333 18.20 0.06 28.92
C GLU A 333 17.50 -1.30 28.96
N VAL A 334 17.15 -1.78 30.16
CA VAL A 334 16.38 -3.00 30.39
C VAL A 334 15.00 -2.93 29.74
N THR A 335 14.31 -1.78 29.88
CA THR A 335 12.99 -1.57 29.27
C THR A 335 13.07 -1.55 27.74
N HIS A 336 14.11 -0.94 27.18
CA HIS A 336 14.36 -0.92 25.74
C HIS A 336 14.66 -2.32 25.20
N MET A 337 15.52 -3.10 25.85
CA MET A 337 15.87 -4.45 25.39
C MET A 337 14.68 -5.43 25.51
N ALA A 338 13.87 -5.32 26.57
CA ALA A 338 12.69 -6.16 26.74
C ALA A 338 11.64 -5.94 25.63
N ASN A 339 11.49 -4.71 25.13
CA ASN A 339 10.68 -4.44 23.95
C ASN A 339 11.34 -5.00 22.67
N LYS A 340 12.65 -4.78 22.49
CA LYS A 340 13.39 -5.27 21.31
C LYS A 340 13.32 -6.80 21.15
N ILE A 341 13.35 -7.56 22.26
CA ILE A 341 13.18 -9.03 22.26
C ILE A 341 11.73 -9.43 21.94
N LYS A 342 10.74 -8.65 22.38
CA LYS A 342 9.32 -8.90 22.06
C LYS A 342 9.01 -8.62 20.58
N ASP A 343 9.72 -7.68 19.97
CA ASP A 343 9.51 -7.27 18.57
C ASP A 343 10.39 -8.07 17.57
N ASN A 344 11.28 -8.96 18.05
CA ASN A 344 12.11 -9.86 17.24
C ASN A 344 12.10 -11.27 17.86
N ASP A 345 11.35 -12.21 17.27
CA ASP A 345 11.27 -13.61 17.72
C ASP A 345 12.65 -14.31 17.66
N PHE A 346 13.41 -14.23 18.76
CA PHE A 346 14.76 -14.78 18.86
C PHE A 346 14.73 -16.31 18.93
N ARG A 347 14.88 -16.94 17.76
CA ARG A 347 14.87 -18.39 17.57
C ARG A 347 16.26 -18.98 17.83
N ILE A 348 16.43 -19.62 18.98
CA ILE A 348 17.66 -20.36 19.34
C ILE A 348 17.88 -21.52 18.35
N PRO A 349 19.06 -21.66 17.71
CA PRO A 349 19.34 -22.78 16.81
C PRO A 349 19.63 -24.09 17.57
N ALA A 350 18.80 -25.10 17.29
CA ALA A 350 19.03 -26.54 17.36
C ALA A 350 20.04 -27.14 18.37
N GLU A 351 19.51 -27.94 19.29
CA GLU A 351 20.12 -29.22 19.68
C GLU A 351 19.12 -30.36 19.39
N SER A 352 19.61 -31.52 18.96
CA SER A 352 18.84 -32.70 18.50
C SER A 352 18.72 -33.76 19.64
N GLU A 353 17.94 -34.85 19.60
CA GLU A 353 17.32 -35.59 18.48
C GLU A 353 16.19 -36.54 18.99
N LYS A 354 15.04 -36.65 18.27
CA LYS A 354 14.06 -37.78 18.26
C LYS A 354 13.36 -38.26 19.58
N PRO A 355 12.32 -39.14 19.53
CA PRO A 355 11.40 -39.46 18.43
C PRO A 355 9.88 -39.31 18.78
N GLU A 356 9.08 -39.40 17.71
CA GLU A 356 7.68 -39.83 17.56
C GLU A 356 6.99 -40.67 18.67
N ILE A 357 5.81 -40.21 19.14
CA ILE A 357 4.74 -41.01 19.80
C ILE A 357 3.36 -40.41 19.44
N GLU A 358 2.41 -41.25 18.99
CA GLU A 358 0.97 -40.94 18.95
C GLU A 358 0.28 -41.40 20.26
N GLU A 359 -0.65 -40.61 20.85
CA GLU A 359 -1.88 -41.15 21.48
C GLU A 359 -2.93 -40.07 21.84
N GLU A 360 -4.13 -40.52 22.25
CA GLU A 360 -5.37 -39.74 22.35
C GLU A 360 -5.55 -38.84 23.61
N PRO A 361 -6.39 -37.78 23.52
CA PRO A 361 -6.83 -36.99 24.68
C PRO A 361 -7.80 -37.76 25.60
N ARG A 362 -7.31 -38.21 26.76
CA ARG A 362 -8.07 -38.98 27.76
C ARG A 362 -9.11 -38.12 28.52
N LYS A 363 -10.32 -38.67 28.74
CA LYS A 363 -11.48 -38.02 29.39
C LYS A 363 -11.41 -38.04 30.93
N VAL A 364 -12.08 -37.08 31.59
CA VAL A 364 -12.33 -37.09 33.05
C VAL A 364 -13.83 -37.01 33.39
N LYS A 365 -14.22 -37.88 34.34
CA LYS A 365 -15.52 -38.12 35.02
C LYS A 365 -16.40 -36.86 35.25
N THR A 366 -17.71 -36.75 34.92
CA THR A 366 -18.95 -37.57 35.09
C THR A 366 -19.79 -37.32 36.37
N LYS A 367 -20.88 -36.55 36.24
CA LYS A 367 -22.24 -36.72 36.86
C LYS A 367 -23.11 -35.49 36.49
N GLY A 368 -24.39 -35.59 36.10
CA GLY A 368 -25.20 -36.75 35.69
C GLY A 368 -26.68 -36.35 35.51
N GLY A 369 -27.36 -36.88 34.48
CA GLY A 369 -28.79 -36.60 34.22
C GLY A 369 -29.30 -37.28 32.94
N LYS A 370 -30.37 -38.09 33.05
CA LYS A 370 -31.09 -38.75 31.95
C LYS A 370 -32.10 -37.78 31.28
N LEU A 371 -32.66 -38.03 30.09
CA LEU A 371 -32.59 -39.19 29.18
C LEU A 371 -32.11 -38.79 27.78
N GLY A 372 -31.49 -39.73 27.06
CA GLY A 372 -31.39 -39.75 25.60
C GLY A 372 -31.57 -41.18 25.11
N VAL A 373 -32.33 -41.39 24.03
CA VAL A 373 -32.58 -42.72 23.44
C VAL A 373 -31.50 -43.02 22.39
N LYS A 374 -31.07 -44.28 22.33
CA LYS A 374 -29.95 -44.75 21.51
C LYS A 374 -30.40 -45.17 20.10
N ILE A 375 -30.08 -44.35 19.11
CA ILE A 375 -30.00 -44.70 17.69
C ILE A 375 -28.66 -44.11 17.19
N THR A 376 -27.54 -44.76 17.52
CA THR A 376 -26.78 -45.69 16.64
C THR A 376 -26.11 -44.99 15.45
N GLU A 377 -24.78 -45.10 15.41
CA GLU A 377 -23.82 -44.34 14.59
C GLU A 377 -23.91 -44.52 13.05
N GLU A 378 -24.97 -45.12 12.50
CA GLU A 378 -25.16 -45.37 11.06
C GLU A 378 -25.44 -44.11 10.21
N VAL A 379 -25.58 -42.95 10.85
CA VAL A 379 -25.97 -41.68 10.21
C VAL A 379 -24.77 -40.83 9.82
N GLU A 380 -23.72 -40.77 10.64
CA GLU A 380 -22.58 -39.87 10.41
C GLU A 380 -21.69 -40.33 9.23
N ALA A 381 -21.59 -41.64 9.00
CA ALA A 381 -20.85 -42.21 7.87
C ALA A 381 -21.40 -41.81 6.48
N LYS A 382 -22.67 -41.36 6.38
CA LYS A 382 -23.36 -41.15 5.09
C LYS A 382 -23.17 -39.77 4.45
N ASN A 383 -22.60 -38.78 5.15
CA ASN A 383 -22.56 -37.39 4.65
C ASN A 383 -21.21 -36.88 4.11
N SER A 384 -20.08 -37.55 4.35
CA SER A 384 -18.78 -37.10 3.82
C SER A 384 -18.55 -37.50 2.35
N SER A 385 -19.08 -38.64 1.92
CA SER A 385 -18.94 -39.09 0.53
C SER A 385 -19.78 -38.24 -0.45
N TRP A 386 -19.23 -38.03 -1.64
CA TRP A 386 -19.87 -37.37 -2.77
C TRP A 386 -20.17 -38.42 -3.84
N ASN A 387 -21.45 -38.75 -4.02
CA ASN A 387 -21.87 -39.68 -5.07
C ASN A 387 -21.65 -39.04 -6.47
N GLN A 388 -21.27 -39.83 -7.48
CA GLN A 388 -21.07 -39.37 -8.85
C GLN A 388 -22.31 -38.65 -9.43
N ALA A 389 -23.52 -39.05 -9.02
CA ALA A 389 -24.75 -38.34 -9.36
C ALA A 389 -24.84 -36.93 -8.74
N GLN A 390 -24.43 -36.76 -7.48
CA GLN A 390 -24.35 -35.46 -6.80
C GLN A 390 -23.25 -34.58 -7.41
N GLN A 391 -22.11 -35.17 -7.76
CA GLN A 391 -21.00 -34.49 -8.44
C GLN A 391 -21.44 -33.94 -9.81
N LYS A 392 -22.10 -34.77 -10.65
CA LYS A 392 -22.62 -34.34 -11.95
C LYS A 392 -23.69 -33.24 -11.82
N ALA A 393 -24.59 -33.34 -10.82
CA ALA A 393 -25.58 -32.30 -10.54
C ALA A 393 -24.92 -30.97 -10.13
N PHE A 394 -23.89 -31.02 -9.30
CA PHE A 394 -23.11 -29.86 -8.85
C PHE A 394 -22.32 -29.20 -9.99
N GLU A 395 -21.73 -29.98 -10.90
CA GLU A 395 -21.05 -29.47 -12.10
C GLU A 395 -22.02 -28.76 -13.06
N MET A 396 -23.18 -29.38 -13.34
CA MET A 396 -24.24 -28.73 -14.13
C MET A 396 -24.74 -27.44 -13.46
N ALA A 397 -24.86 -27.41 -12.13
CA ALA A 397 -25.24 -26.20 -11.39
C ALA A 397 -24.15 -25.10 -11.40
N LEU A 398 -22.86 -25.48 -11.34
CA LEU A 398 -21.73 -24.55 -11.46
C LEU A 398 -21.66 -23.88 -12.84
N MET A 399 -21.98 -24.63 -13.90
CA MET A 399 -22.07 -24.13 -15.28
C MET A 399 -23.30 -23.21 -15.45
N LYS A 400 -24.47 -23.63 -14.96
CA LYS A 400 -25.72 -22.86 -15.02
C LYS A 400 -25.66 -21.54 -14.25
N TYR A 401 -24.98 -21.51 -13.11
CA TYR A 401 -24.83 -20.33 -12.28
C TYR A 401 -23.37 -19.87 -12.27
N SER A 402 -22.99 -19.03 -13.24
CA SER A 402 -21.63 -18.47 -13.35
C SER A 402 -21.31 -17.41 -12.28
N LYS A 403 -20.02 -17.21 -11.99
CA LYS A 403 -19.50 -16.26 -10.98
C LYS A 403 -19.96 -14.80 -11.22
N LYS A 404 -20.26 -14.42 -12.46
CA LYS A 404 -20.65 -13.04 -12.83
C LYS A 404 -22.15 -12.74 -12.67
N THR A 405 -23.00 -13.75 -12.41
CA THR A 405 -24.42 -13.68 -12.75
C THR A 405 -25.39 -13.65 -11.56
N VAL A 406 -24.97 -14.08 -10.36
CA VAL A 406 -25.89 -14.23 -9.21
C VAL A 406 -25.19 -13.88 -7.89
N ILE A 407 -25.86 -13.09 -7.05
CA ILE A 407 -25.43 -12.77 -5.68
C ILE A 407 -25.49 -14.03 -4.80
N ASP A 408 -26.65 -14.69 -4.75
CA ASP A 408 -26.90 -15.91 -3.94
C ASP A 408 -26.49 -17.21 -4.67
N ARG A 409 -25.32 -17.19 -5.34
CA ARG A 409 -24.85 -18.29 -6.21
C ARG A 409 -24.90 -19.65 -5.52
N TRP A 410 -24.38 -19.74 -4.30
CA TRP A 410 -24.21 -21.01 -3.58
C TRP A 410 -25.51 -21.63 -3.10
N GLU A 411 -26.54 -20.84 -2.82
CA GLU A 411 -27.84 -21.34 -2.38
C GLU A 411 -28.61 -21.94 -3.57
N LYS A 412 -28.54 -21.31 -4.74
CA LYS A 412 -29.10 -21.85 -5.98
C LYS A 412 -28.36 -23.12 -6.47
N ILE A 413 -27.06 -23.23 -6.19
CA ILE A 413 -26.28 -24.46 -6.42
C ILE A 413 -26.70 -25.57 -5.44
N ALA A 414 -26.79 -25.28 -4.13
CA ALA A 414 -27.20 -26.26 -3.12
C ALA A 414 -28.61 -26.83 -3.41
N ASN A 415 -29.55 -25.98 -3.81
CA ASN A 415 -30.90 -26.40 -4.20
C ASN A 415 -30.93 -27.33 -5.44
N CYS A 416 -29.81 -27.46 -6.18
CA CYS A 416 -29.67 -28.37 -7.31
C CYS A 416 -28.91 -29.68 -6.94
N VAL A 417 -28.39 -29.83 -5.72
CA VAL A 417 -27.60 -31.00 -5.29
C VAL A 417 -28.34 -31.73 -4.15
N PRO A 418 -28.94 -32.92 -4.41
CA PRO A 418 -29.79 -33.58 -3.42
C PRO A 418 -28.98 -34.01 -2.19
N GLY A 419 -29.41 -33.53 -1.02
CA GLY A 419 -28.84 -33.91 0.28
C GLY A 419 -27.49 -33.28 0.63
N LYS A 420 -27.08 -32.17 -0.02
CA LYS A 420 -25.87 -31.40 0.35
C LYS A 420 -26.22 -29.94 0.66
N THR A 421 -25.53 -29.36 1.65
CA THR A 421 -25.70 -27.96 2.05
C THR A 421 -24.92 -26.99 1.15
N LYS A 422 -25.16 -25.68 1.32
CA LYS A 422 -24.33 -24.64 0.68
C LYS A 422 -22.87 -24.70 1.14
N GLU A 423 -22.62 -25.10 2.38
CA GLU A 423 -21.28 -25.25 2.96
C GLU A 423 -20.54 -26.46 2.34
N ASP A 424 -21.21 -27.60 2.17
CA ASP A 424 -20.67 -28.77 1.45
C ASP A 424 -20.27 -28.40 0.00
N CYS A 425 -21.13 -27.65 -0.68
CA CYS A 425 -20.90 -27.18 -2.06
C CYS A 425 -19.68 -26.25 -2.15
N ILE A 426 -19.52 -25.32 -1.21
CA ILE A 426 -18.36 -24.43 -1.12
C ILE A 426 -17.08 -25.22 -0.81
N LEU A 427 -17.15 -26.18 0.13
CA LEU A 427 -16.00 -27.02 0.51
C LEU A 427 -15.55 -27.91 -0.66
N ARG A 428 -16.50 -28.50 -1.40
CA ARG A 428 -16.21 -29.31 -2.60
C ARG A 428 -15.61 -28.46 -3.71
N TYR A 429 -16.13 -27.25 -3.95
CA TYR A 429 -15.53 -26.30 -4.88
C TYR A 429 -14.08 -25.95 -4.49
N LYS A 430 -13.82 -25.67 -3.21
CA LYS A 430 -12.47 -25.35 -2.71
C LYS A 430 -11.49 -26.50 -2.93
N LYS A 431 -11.92 -27.76 -2.71
CA LYS A 431 -11.10 -28.95 -2.99
C LYS A 431 -10.78 -29.08 -4.48
N ILE A 432 -11.77 -28.97 -5.37
CA ILE A 432 -11.57 -29.06 -6.83
C ILE A 432 -10.66 -27.93 -7.33
N ALA A 433 -10.88 -26.70 -6.87
CA ALA A 433 -10.05 -25.55 -7.25
C ALA A 433 -8.60 -25.63 -6.74
N ALA A 434 -8.33 -26.39 -5.67
CA ALA A 434 -6.97 -26.68 -5.23
C ALA A 434 -6.29 -27.72 -6.15
N VAL A 435 -6.98 -28.82 -6.47
CA VAL A 435 -6.47 -29.87 -7.37
C VAL A 435 -6.20 -29.33 -8.77
N VAL A 436 -7.07 -28.48 -9.32
CA VAL A 436 -6.85 -27.85 -10.63
C VAL A 436 -5.60 -26.97 -10.63
N ARG A 437 -5.36 -26.18 -9.56
CA ARG A 437 -4.16 -25.35 -9.45
C ARG A 437 -2.88 -26.16 -9.29
N GLN A 438 -2.94 -27.23 -8.49
CA GLN A 438 -1.81 -28.13 -8.34
C GLN A 438 -1.47 -28.77 -9.70
N LYS A 439 -2.47 -29.31 -10.41
CA LYS A 439 -2.25 -29.81 -11.76
C LYS A 439 -1.68 -28.73 -12.70
N GLN A 440 -2.13 -27.48 -12.63
CA GLN A 440 -1.55 -26.40 -13.43
C GLN A 440 -0.07 -26.17 -13.12
N SER A 441 0.36 -26.16 -11.85
CA SER A 441 1.79 -26.07 -11.51
C SER A 441 2.58 -27.33 -11.87
N ASP A 442 1.95 -28.51 -11.83
CA ASP A 442 2.58 -29.77 -12.24
C ASP A 442 2.77 -29.80 -13.78
N ASP A 443 1.75 -29.40 -14.54
CA ASP A 443 1.78 -29.25 -16.01
C ASP A 443 2.85 -28.20 -16.41
N GLU A 444 2.83 -27.00 -15.82
CA GLU A 444 3.83 -25.94 -16.01
C GLU A 444 5.26 -26.44 -15.74
N HIS A 445 5.47 -27.22 -14.67
CA HIS A 445 6.79 -27.79 -14.37
C HIS A 445 7.21 -28.86 -15.38
N THR A 446 6.27 -29.66 -15.92
CA THR A 446 6.60 -30.59 -17.01
C THR A 446 6.91 -29.89 -18.34
N GLU A 447 6.29 -28.74 -18.63
CA GLU A 447 6.65 -27.92 -19.79
C GLU A 447 8.05 -27.30 -19.64
N GLU A 448 8.41 -26.81 -18.45
CA GLU A 448 9.78 -26.35 -18.15
C GLU A 448 10.82 -27.48 -18.30
N LEU A 449 10.52 -28.69 -17.80
CA LEU A 449 11.41 -29.85 -17.93
C LEU A 449 11.57 -30.29 -19.40
N HIS A 450 10.48 -30.34 -20.17
CA HIS A 450 10.56 -30.64 -21.61
C HIS A 450 11.38 -29.60 -22.36
N LYS A 451 11.18 -28.31 -22.09
CA LYS A 451 11.95 -27.24 -22.72
C LYS A 451 13.45 -27.35 -22.40
N LYS A 452 13.78 -27.65 -21.14
CA LYS A 452 15.16 -27.78 -20.68
C LYS A 452 15.90 -28.98 -21.28
N ASN A 453 15.19 -30.09 -21.52
CA ASN A 453 15.75 -31.25 -22.21
C ASN A 453 16.04 -30.93 -23.69
N ASN A 454 15.13 -30.24 -24.38
CA ASN A 454 15.36 -29.80 -25.76
C ASN A 454 16.55 -28.83 -25.87
N GLU A 455 16.72 -27.92 -24.90
CA GLU A 455 17.88 -26.99 -24.83
C GLU A 455 19.23 -27.72 -24.58
N THR A 456 19.23 -28.95 -24.06
CA THR A 456 20.46 -29.77 -23.93
C THR A 456 20.82 -30.58 -25.18
N ASP A 457 19.84 -31.00 -25.99
CA ASP A 457 20.12 -31.81 -27.19
C ASP A 457 20.71 -30.98 -28.35
N GLU A 458 20.43 -29.66 -28.42
CA GLU A 458 21.07 -28.74 -29.39
C GLU A 458 22.53 -28.38 -29.06
N ASN A 459 23.10 -28.87 -27.94
CA ASN A 459 24.47 -28.52 -27.49
C ASN A 459 25.42 -29.73 -27.34
N SER A 460 25.31 -30.74 -28.20
CA SER A 460 26.41 -31.70 -28.42
C SER A 460 27.40 -31.18 -29.49
N PRO A 461 28.72 -31.30 -29.30
CA PRO A 461 29.69 -30.85 -30.30
C PRO A 461 29.61 -31.66 -31.60
N ILE A 462 29.73 -30.98 -32.73
CA ILE A 462 29.97 -31.61 -34.03
C ILE A 462 31.39 -32.18 -34.02
N ASN A 463 31.51 -33.51 -34.08
CA ASN A 463 32.73 -34.18 -34.50
C ASN A 463 32.59 -34.51 -35.99
N ASP A 464 33.39 -33.87 -36.83
CA ASP A 464 33.55 -34.27 -38.23
C ASP A 464 34.34 -35.59 -38.28
N ASP A 465 33.70 -36.67 -38.71
CA ASP A 465 34.39 -37.85 -39.23
C ASP A 465 33.66 -38.34 -40.49
N ASN A 466 34.43 -38.60 -41.55
CA ASN A 466 33.88 -38.92 -42.87
C ASN A 466 33.58 -40.41 -42.99
N GLN A 467 32.38 -40.75 -43.47
CA GLN A 467 32.19 -41.93 -44.30
C GLN A 467 31.11 -41.63 -45.34
N THR A 468 31.36 -41.98 -46.59
CA THR A 468 30.32 -42.07 -47.63
C THR A 468 29.37 -43.24 -47.31
N ASP A 469 28.15 -43.20 -47.82
CA ASP A 469 27.74 -44.14 -48.87
C ASP A 469 26.28 -43.86 -49.33
N ASP A 470 26.09 -43.93 -50.65
CA ASP A 470 24.86 -44.12 -51.42
C ASP A 470 23.48 -43.70 -50.86
N GLU A 471 22.95 -42.58 -51.37
CA GLU A 471 21.53 -42.49 -51.71
C GLU A 471 21.31 -41.86 -53.11
N LYS A 472 20.81 -42.66 -54.05
CA LYS A 472 20.17 -42.20 -55.28
C LYS A 472 19.02 -43.14 -55.68
N ASN A 473 17.79 -42.65 -55.52
CA ASN A 473 16.62 -43.20 -56.18
C ASN A 473 15.76 -42.05 -56.71
N SER A 474 15.05 -42.30 -57.81
CA SER A 474 14.43 -41.29 -58.69
C SER A 474 15.45 -40.38 -59.41
N LEU A 475 15.15 -39.80 -60.58
CA LEU A 475 13.88 -39.73 -61.32
C LEU A 475 14.15 -39.68 -62.84
N VAL A 476 13.12 -39.94 -63.64
CA VAL A 476 13.05 -39.83 -65.12
C VAL A 476 13.82 -40.90 -65.90
N THR A 477 13.05 -41.80 -66.51
CA THR A 477 13.32 -42.28 -67.88
C THR A 477 12.09 -41.93 -68.71
N ASP A 478 12.29 -41.23 -69.83
CA ASP A 478 11.20 -40.84 -70.72
C ASP A 478 10.67 -42.04 -71.51
N THR A 479 9.38 -42.01 -71.84
CA THR A 479 8.74 -42.99 -72.74
C THR A 479 9.35 -42.91 -74.14
N SER A 480 9.80 -44.06 -74.66
CA SER A 480 10.37 -44.19 -76.01
C SER A 480 9.39 -43.79 -77.12
N CYS A 481 9.97 -43.40 -78.27
CA CYS A 481 9.27 -43.23 -79.53
C CYS A 481 8.66 -44.54 -80.08
N MET A 482 7.65 -44.37 -80.93
CA MET A 482 7.31 -45.11 -82.16
C MET A 482 7.50 -46.64 -82.21
N GLU A 483 6.43 -47.35 -82.56
CA GLU A 483 6.41 -48.14 -83.81
C GLU A 483 4.94 -48.41 -84.27
N GLU A 484 4.77 -48.52 -85.59
CA GLU A 484 3.59 -48.90 -86.42
C GLU A 484 2.17 -48.43 -86.04
#